data_AF-A0A6B3MI88-F1
#
_entry.id   AF-A0A6B3MI88-F1
#
_cell.length_a   1.000
_cell.length_b   1.000
_cell.length_c   1.000
_cell.angle_alpha   90.00
_cell.angle_beta   90.00
_cell.angle_gamma   90.00
#
_symmetry.space_group_name_H-M   'P 1'
#
loop_
_entity.id
_entity.type
_entity.pdbx_description
1 polymer ?
#
loop_
_entity_poly.entity_id
_entity_poly.type
_entity_poly.pdbx_seq_one_letter_code
_entity_poly.pdbx_strand_id
1 'polypeptide(L)'
;MSWGRIWVIASNGFREVIRDRILYIIGLFALLLIIAQRLLQEVAASTLDKILIDFGLAAIGILGVVMAVFVGTGLINKEIEKHTVLVLIPKPLNRAELIIGKHLGLSSVLAVCIAAMTIIYLGILSFFQIDYPLGSILVSIFYQFLELSLITAIALLFG
;
A
#
# COMPACT_ATOMS: atom_id res chain seq x y z
N MET A 1 28.69 5.85 3.64
CA MET A 1 27.25 5.58 3.71
C MET A 1 26.62 6.50 4.75
N SER A 2 26.09 7.66 4.34
CA SER A 2 25.45 8.58 5.30
C SER A 2 23.96 8.23 5.45
N TRP A 3 23.62 7.46 6.48
CA TRP A 3 22.26 7.02 6.83
C TRP A 3 21.23 8.17 6.82
N GLY A 4 21.65 9.39 7.19
CA GLY A 4 20.78 10.57 7.18
C GLY A 4 20.27 10.96 5.79
N ARG A 5 21.03 10.75 4.70
CA ARG A 5 20.58 11.10 3.34
C ARG A 5 19.51 10.13 2.83
N ILE A 6 19.65 8.85 3.18
CA ILE A 6 18.67 7.80 2.86
C ILE A 6 17.32 8.12 3.52
N TRP A 7 17.35 8.54 4.79
CA TRP A 7 16.16 8.91 5.54
C TRP A 7 15.44 10.15 4.98
N VAL A 8 16.18 11.17 4.57
CA VAL A 8 15.61 12.40 3.98
C VAL A 8 14.94 12.12 2.64
N ILE A 9 15.54 11.29 1.79
CA ILE A 9 14.95 10.88 0.51
C ILE A 9 13.66 10.06 0.75
N ALA A 10 13.70 9.11 1.68
CA ALA A 10 12.53 8.30 2.04
C ALA A 10 11.38 9.16 2.59
N SER A 11 11.67 10.09 3.51
CA SER A 11 10.64 10.94 4.14
C SER A 11 10.03 11.95 3.16
N ASN A 12 10.80 12.46 2.20
CA ASN A 12 10.28 13.35 1.16
C ASN A 12 9.36 12.59 0.20
N GLY A 13 9.76 11.40 -0.27
CA GLY A 13 8.92 10.54 -1.11
C GLY A 13 7.62 10.12 -0.39
N PHE A 14 7.70 9.79 0.89
CA PHE A 14 6.56 9.41 1.72
C PHE A 14 5.49 10.52 1.80
N ARG A 15 5.90 11.76 2.09
CA ARG A 15 4.96 12.90 2.19
C ARG A 15 4.33 13.26 0.84
N GLU A 16 5.08 13.14 -0.25
CA GLU A 16 4.58 13.45 -1.59
C GLU A 16 3.53 12.43 -2.06
N VAL A 17 3.71 11.14 -1.72
CA VAL A 17 2.78 10.07 -2.10
C VAL A 17 1.52 10.05 -1.23
N ILE A 18 1.63 10.36 0.06
CA ILE A 18 0.47 10.44 0.97
C ILE A 18 -0.58 11.43 0.48
N ARG A 19 -0.15 12.58 -0.02
CA ARG A 19 -1.06 13.71 -0.22
C ARG A 19 -1.95 13.57 -1.46
N ASP A 20 -1.46 12.97 -2.53
CA ASP A 20 -2.20 12.92 -3.81
C ASP A 20 -2.93 11.59 -4.07
N ARG A 21 -2.46 10.46 -3.52
CA ARG A 21 -2.93 9.12 -3.98
C ARG A 21 -3.48 8.24 -2.87
N ILE A 22 -2.94 8.34 -1.65
CA ILE A 22 -3.35 7.47 -0.54
C ILE A 22 -4.81 7.73 -0.13
N LEU A 23 -5.20 9.01 -0.02
CA LEU A 23 -6.56 9.38 0.38
C LEU A 23 -7.64 8.84 -0.59
N TYR A 24 -7.37 8.86 -1.90
CA TYR A 24 -8.29 8.34 -2.90
C TYR A 24 -8.47 6.81 -2.79
N ILE A 25 -7.38 6.06 -2.63
CA ILE A 25 -7.46 4.59 -2.48
C ILE A 25 -8.15 4.20 -1.17
N ILE A 26 -7.83 4.89 -0.07
CA ILE A 26 -8.48 4.66 1.21
C ILE A 26 -9.98 4.98 1.14
N GLY A 27 -10.35 6.10 0.52
CA GLY A 27 -11.75 6.47 0.32
C GLY A 27 -12.50 5.47 -0.57
N LEU A 28 -11.88 5.04 -1.67
CA LEU A 28 -12.41 4.01 -2.55
C LEU A 28 -12.63 2.70 -1.80
N PHE A 29 -11.67 2.27 -0.98
CA PHE A 29 -11.76 1.06 -0.17
C PHE A 29 -12.93 1.10 0.82
N ALA A 30 -13.07 2.19 1.56
CA ALA A 30 -14.17 2.37 2.50
C ALA A 30 -15.53 2.29 1.79
N LEU A 31 -15.66 2.96 0.64
CA LEU A 31 -16.87 2.93 -0.16
C LEU A 31 -17.17 1.52 -0.69
N LEU A 32 -16.13 0.81 -1.17
CA LEU A 32 -16.23 -0.58 -1.63
C LEU A 32 -16.76 -1.51 -0.53
N LEU A 33 -16.24 -1.39 0.69
CA LEU A 33 -16.69 -2.20 1.83
C LEU A 33 -18.14 -1.93 2.20
N ILE A 34 -18.57 -0.67 2.18
CA ILE A 34 -19.97 -0.30 2.49
C ILE A 34 -20.93 -0.89 1.45
N ILE A 35 -20.57 -0.80 0.16
CA ILE A 35 -21.37 -1.38 -0.92
C ILE A 35 -21.41 -2.91 -0.79
N ALA A 36 -20.25 -3.53 -0.59
CA ALA A 36 -20.15 -4.97 -0.44
C ALA A 36 -21.00 -5.46 0.74
N GLN A 37 -20.93 -4.78 1.88
CA GLN A 37 -21.75 -5.11 3.05
C GLN A 37 -23.25 -5.12 2.71
N ARG A 38 -23.77 -4.11 1.99
CA ARG A 38 -25.19 -4.09 1.60
C ARG A 38 -25.56 -5.21 0.61
N LEU A 39 -24.73 -5.42 -0.41
CA LEU A 39 -25.00 -6.46 -1.42
C LEU A 39 -24.94 -7.87 -0.82
N LEU A 40 -23.98 -8.13 0.06
CA LEU A 40 -23.83 -9.43 0.72
C LEU A 40 -24.97 -9.73 1.69
N GLN A 41 -25.58 -8.70 2.32
CA GLN A 41 -26.80 -8.87 3.14
C GLN A 41 -27.96 -9.46 2.35
N GLU A 42 -28.14 -9.02 1.10
CA GLU A 42 -29.25 -9.50 0.27
C GLU A 42 -29.00 -10.91 -0.30
N VAL A 43 -27.74 -11.25 -0.60
CA VAL A 43 -27.39 -12.50 -1.30
C VAL A 43 -27.07 -13.65 -0.33
N ALA A 44 -26.47 -13.37 0.83
CA ALA A 44 -25.86 -14.39 1.68
C ALA A 44 -26.13 -14.18 3.17
N ALA A 45 -27.40 -14.00 3.56
CA ALA A 45 -27.81 -13.70 4.94
C ALA A 45 -27.27 -14.68 6.01
N SER A 46 -27.04 -15.96 5.67
CA SER A 46 -26.53 -16.97 6.60
C SER A 46 -25.00 -17.10 6.66
N THR A 47 -24.27 -16.59 5.66
CA THR A 47 -22.79 -16.72 5.56
C THR A 47 -22.10 -15.38 5.38
N LEU A 48 -22.81 -14.28 5.63
CA LEU A 48 -22.36 -12.91 5.40
C LEU A 48 -20.99 -12.65 6.04
N ASP A 49 -20.84 -13.05 7.30
CA ASP A 49 -19.67 -12.76 8.12
C ASP A 49 -18.38 -13.25 7.50
N LYS A 50 -18.38 -14.50 7.00
CA LYS A 50 -17.19 -15.11 6.38
C LYS A 50 -16.88 -14.47 5.03
N ILE A 51 -17.91 -14.23 4.22
CA ILE A 51 -17.72 -13.67 2.88
C ILE A 51 -17.25 -12.22 2.97
N LEU A 52 -17.74 -11.44 3.95
CA LEU A 52 -17.30 -10.06 4.16
C LEU A 52 -15.84 -10.00 4.62
N ILE A 53 -15.42 -10.94 5.47
CA ILE A 53 -14.02 -11.05 5.91
C ILE A 53 -13.09 -11.32 4.72
N ASP A 54 -13.43 -12.34 3.92
CA ASP A 54 -12.65 -12.70 2.73
C ASP A 54 -12.63 -11.58 1.69
N PHE A 55 -13.77 -10.90 1.50
CA PHE A 55 -13.88 -9.77 0.58
C PHE A 55 -13.01 -8.59 1.02
N GLY A 56 -12.99 -8.26 2.31
CA GLY A 56 -12.15 -7.18 2.83
C GLY A 56 -10.67 -7.46 2.68
N LEU A 57 -10.23 -8.68 2.99
CA LEU A 57 -8.84 -9.10 2.78
C LEU A 57 -8.44 -9.08 1.29
N ALA A 58 -9.32 -9.58 0.40
CA ALA A 58 -9.09 -9.54 -1.04
C ALA A 58 -9.02 -8.10 -1.58
N ALA A 59 -9.90 -7.22 -1.12
CA ALA A 59 -9.91 -5.81 -1.51
C ALA A 59 -8.65 -5.07 -1.05
N ILE A 60 -8.13 -5.37 0.15
CA ILE A 60 -6.83 -4.85 0.61
C ILE A 60 -5.71 -5.28 -0.35
N GLY A 61 -5.74 -6.52 -0.83
CA GLY A 61 -4.71 -7.09 -1.71
C GLY A 61 -4.72 -6.43 -3.07
N ILE A 62 -5.87 -6.41 -3.73
CA ILE A 62 -6.03 -5.84 -5.07
C ILE A 62 -5.67 -4.34 -5.07
N LEU A 63 -6.22 -3.57 -4.14
CA LEU A 63 -5.91 -2.13 -4.05
C LEU A 63 -4.46 -1.89 -3.62
N GLY A 64 -3.89 -2.75 -2.79
CA GLY A 64 -2.48 -2.74 -2.43
C GLY A 64 -1.57 -2.93 -3.63
N VAL A 65 -1.89 -3.89 -4.53
CA VAL A 65 -1.14 -4.13 -5.77
C VAL A 65 -1.24 -2.94 -6.70
N VAL A 66 -2.45 -2.41 -6.88
CA VAL A 66 -2.69 -1.19 -7.66
C VAL A 66 -1.82 -0.05 -7.11
N MET A 67 -1.80 0.15 -5.79
CA MET A 67 -0.94 1.15 -5.15
C MET A 67 0.54 0.88 -5.38
N ALA A 68 1.00 -0.36 -5.21
CA ALA A 68 2.39 -0.75 -5.44
C ALA A 68 2.84 -0.41 -6.88
N VAL A 69 2.00 -0.68 -7.87
CA VAL A 69 2.27 -0.33 -9.27
C VAL A 69 2.26 1.19 -9.47
N PHE A 70 1.23 1.90 -9.00
CA PHE A 70 1.13 3.35 -9.20
C PHE A 70 2.22 4.15 -8.49
N VAL A 71 2.64 3.74 -7.30
CA VAL A 71 3.72 4.41 -6.58
C VAL A 71 5.08 4.00 -7.14
N GLY A 72 5.25 2.72 -7.51
CA GLY A 72 6.45 2.23 -8.20
C GLY A 72 6.69 2.99 -9.50
N THR A 73 5.69 2.99 -10.40
CA THR A 73 5.74 3.71 -11.69
C THR A 73 5.72 5.22 -11.55
N GLY A 74 5.03 5.78 -10.54
CA GLY A 74 4.98 7.22 -10.28
C GLY A 74 6.34 7.80 -9.88
N LEU A 75 7.18 7.01 -9.21
CA LEU A 75 8.57 7.40 -8.94
C LEU A 75 9.45 7.34 -10.20
N ILE A 76 9.22 6.37 -11.09
CA ILE A 76 9.96 6.24 -12.35
C ILE A 76 9.56 7.36 -13.33
N ASN A 77 8.26 7.61 -13.48
CA ASN A 77 7.76 8.69 -14.35
C ASN A 77 8.16 10.08 -13.86
N LYS A 78 8.20 10.33 -12.54
CA LYS A 78 8.71 11.62 -12.01
C LYS A 78 10.22 11.80 -12.22
N GLU A 79 11.00 10.73 -12.29
CA GLU A 79 12.41 10.80 -12.68
C GLU A 79 12.57 11.18 -14.16
N ILE A 80 11.68 10.68 -15.03
CA ILE A 80 11.65 10.99 -16.46
C ILE A 80 11.13 12.43 -16.72
N GLU A 81 10.07 12.85 -16.03
CA GLU A 81 9.36 14.10 -16.31
C GLU A 81 10.08 15.36 -15.80
N LYS A 82 10.87 15.27 -14.71
CA LYS A 82 11.58 16.43 -14.15
C LYS A 82 12.98 16.67 -14.72
N HIS A 83 13.45 15.93 -15.73
CA HIS A 83 14.86 15.94 -16.17
C HIS A 83 15.87 15.80 -15.00
N THR A 84 15.46 15.27 -13.84
CA THR A 84 16.33 15.25 -12.64
C THR A 84 17.36 14.14 -12.71
N VAL A 85 17.15 13.15 -13.59
CA VAL A 85 18.18 12.17 -13.97
C VAL A 85 19.44 12.88 -14.47
N LEU A 86 19.33 14.05 -15.14
CA LEU A 86 20.48 14.76 -15.70
C LEU A 86 21.24 15.65 -14.69
N VAL A 87 20.63 16.01 -13.54
CA VAL A 87 21.24 16.94 -12.56
C VAL A 87 21.87 16.20 -11.36
N LEU A 88 21.53 14.93 -11.12
CA LEU A 88 22.13 14.11 -10.06
C LEU A 88 23.41 13.37 -10.48
N ILE A 89 23.77 13.39 -11.77
CA ILE A 89 24.91 12.66 -12.34
C ILE A 89 26.31 13.10 -11.82
N PRO A 90 26.59 14.33 -11.33
CA PRO A 90 27.97 14.66 -10.95
C PRO A 90 28.38 14.19 -9.54
N LYS A 91 27.50 13.53 -8.77
CA LYS A 91 27.88 12.97 -7.45
C LYS A 91 27.95 11.44 -7.52
N PRO A 92 29.04 10.82 -7.02
CA PRO A 92 29.19 9.37 -7.02
C PRO A 92 28.24 8.78 -5.97
N LEU A 93 26.96 8.70 -6.31
CA LEU A 93 25.96 7.99 -5.52
C LEU A 93 26.08 6.52 -5.90
N ASN A 94 26.40 5.69 -4.92
CA ASN A 94 26.48 4.25 -5.12
C ASN A 94 25.08 3.75 -5.54
N ARG A 95 24.97 3.04 -6.67
CA ARG A 95 23.68 2.59 -7.23
C ARG A 95 22.85 1.79 -6.20
N ALA A 96 23.53 1.06 -5.32
CA ALA A 96 22.91 0.32 -4.24
C ALA A 96 22.24 1.21 -3.17
N GLU A 97 22.81 2.36 -2.80
CA GLU A 97 22.21 3.26 -1.80
C GLU A 97 20.90 3.89 -2.31
N LEU A 98 20.84 4.18 -3.61
CA LEU A 98 19.64 4.72 -4.27
C LEU A 98 18.51 3.69 -4.30
N ILE A 99 18.82 2.45 -4.72
CA ILE A 99 17.84 1.36 -4.81
C ILE A 99 17.29 1.03 -3.41
N ILE A 100 18.15 0.86 -2.41
CA ILE A 100 17.74 0.51 -1.05
C ILE A 100 16.91 1.64 -0.41
N GLY A 101 17.33 2.90 -0.55
CA GLY A 101 16.60 4.02 0.00
C GLY A 101 15.21 4.20 -0.62
N LYS A 102 15.09 3.99 -1.94
CA LYS A 102 13.83 4.10 -2.67
C LYS A 102 12.89 2.94 -2.33
N HIS A 103 13.42 1.72 -2.20
CA HIS A 103 12.65 0.55 -1.77
C HIS A 103 12.10 0.72 -0.35
N LEU A 104 12.93 1.16 0.61
CA LEU A 104 12.48 1.42 1.98
C LEU A 104 11.43 2.53 2.04
N GLY A 105 11.60 3.60 1.27
CA GLY A 105 10.59 4.66 1.14
C GLY A 105 9.25 4.12 0.62
N LEU A 106 9.27 3.35 -0.45
CA LEU A 106 8.08 2.72 -1.04
C LEU A 106 7.39 1.72 -0.09
N SER A 107 8.17 0.85 0.55
CA SER A 107 7.67 -0.13 1.50
C SER A 107 7.01 0.56 2.69
N SER A 108 7.58 1.67 3.19
CA SER A 108 6.97 2.46 4.27
C SER A 108 5.63 3.09 3.88
N VAL A 109 5.49 3.55 2.63
CA VAL A 109 4.21 4.07 2.11
C VAL A 109 3.17 2.96 2.06
N LEU A 110 3.52 1.79 1.54
CA LEU A 110 2.62 0.64 1.49
C LEU A 110 2.20 0.18 2.88
N ALA A 111 3.14 0.14 3.84
CA ALA A 111 2.83 -0.22 5.22
C ALA A 111 1.75 0.70 5.81
N VAL A 112 1.86 2.01 5.57
CA VAL A 112 0.88 2.99 6.07
C VAL A 112 -0.46 2.87 5.35
N CYS A 113 -0.47 2.63 4.03
CA CYS A 113 -1.71 2.34 3.30
C CYS A 113 -2.44 1.12 3.86
N ILE A 114 -1.73 0.00 3.98
CA ILE A 114 -2.31 -1.26 4.46
C ILE A 114 -2.78 -1.11 5.90
N ALA A 115 -2.02 -0.42 6.76
CA ALA A 115 -2.42 -0.13 8.12
C ALA A 115 -3.72 0.70 8.17
N ALA A 116 -3.83 1.75 7.35
CA ALA A 116 -5.03 2.58 7.31
C ALA A 116 -6.25 1.79 6.80
N MET A 117 -6.10 0.99 5.73
CA MET A 117 -7.17 0.13 5.22
C MET A 117 -7.57 -0.93 6.24
N THR A 118 -6.60 -1.51 6.95
CA THR A 118 -6.85 -2.47 8.04
C THR A 118 -7.66 -1.84 9.17
N ILE A 119 -7.31 -0.63 9.59
CA ILE A 119 -8.04 0.09 10.66
C ILE A 119 -9.51 0.31 10.26
N ILE A 120 -9.74 0.74 9.01
CA ILE A 120 -11.11 0.94 8.49
C ILE A 120 -11.86 -0.39 8.43
N TYR A 121 -11.21 -1.43 7.91
CA TYR A 121 -11.78 -2.77 7.81
C TYR A 121 -12.18 -3.34 9.17
N LEU A 122 -11.28 -3.28 10.17
CA LEU A 122 -11.57 -3.71 11.54
C LEU A 122 -12.66 -2.84 12.19
N GLY A 123 -12.66 -1.53 11.94
CA GLY A 123 -13.70 -0.62 12.42
C GLY A 123 -15.08 -0.98 11.88
N ILE A 124 -15.17 -1.32 10.60
CA ILE A 124 -16.41 -1.79 9.96
C ILE A 124 -16.85 -3.13 10.56
N LEU A 125 -15.95 -4.12 10.65
CA LEU A 125 -16.29 -5.43 11.23
C LEU A 125 -16.80 -5.30 12.68
N SER A 126 -16.16 -4.46 13.49
CA SER A 126 -16.57 -4.21 14.87
C SER A 126 -17.92 -3.49 14.94
N PHE A 127 -18.19 -2.54 14.04
CA PHE A 127 -19.49 -1.85 13.97
C PHE A 127 -20.64 -2.81 13.63
N PHE A 128 -20.39 -3.80 12.77
CA PHE A 128 -21.37 -4.83 12.40
C PHE A 128 -21.41 -6.03 13.35
N GLN A 129 -20.63 -6.01 14.45
CA GLN A 129 -20.57 -7.09 15.45
C GLN A 129 -20.25 -8.48 14.86
N ILE A 130 -19.40 -8.51 13.85
CA ILE A 130 -18.99 -9.77 13.21
C ILE A 130 -17.92 -10.44 14.07
N ASP A 131 -18.09 -11.72 14.38
CA ASP A 131 -17.06 -12.50 15.06
C ASP A 131 -15.90 -12.79 14.10
N TYR A 132 -14.72 -12.25 14.39
CA TYR A 132 -13.54 -12.43 13.56
C TYR A 132 -12.33 -12.98 14.34
N PRO A 133 -11.60 -13.97 13.79
CA PRO A 133 -10.36 -14.45 14.36
C PRO A 133 -9.23 -13.43 14.10
N LEU A 134 -8.98 -12.55 15.07
CA LEU A 134 -7.94 -11.51 15.00
C LEU A 134 -6.56 -12.05 14.60
N GLY A 135 -6.18 -13.22 15.13
CA GLY A 135 -4.88 -13.84 14.84
C GLY A 135 -4.72 -14.16 13.36
N SER A 136 -5.75 -14.75 12.73
CA SER A 136 -5.71 -15.09 11.30
C SER A 136 -5.65 -13.85 10.42
N ILE A 137 -6.45 -12.82 10.73
CA ILE A 137 -6.46 -11.56 9.97
C ILE A 137 -5.09 -10.89 10.03
N LEU A 138 -4.47 -10.82 11.21
CA LEU A 138 -3.15 -10.20 11.35
C LEU A 138 -2.09 -10.91 10.52
N VAL A 139 -2.10 -12.25 10.52
CA VAL A 139 -1.19 -13.08 9.71
C VAL A 139 -1.43 -12.85 8.22
N SER A 140 -2.69 -12.82 7.77
CA SER A 140 -3.04 -12.52 6.37
C SER A 140 -2.52 -11.16 5.94
N ILE A 141 -2.72 -10.11 6.75
CA ILE A 141 -2.25 -8.76 6.46
C ILE A 141 -0.71 -8.71 6.39
N PHE A 142 -0.04 -9.43 7.28
CA PHE A 142 1.42 -9.50 7.29
C PHE A 142 1.95 -10.16 6.00
N TYR A 143 1.37 -11.28 5.57
CA TYR A 143 1.73 -11.91 4.30
C TYR A 143 1.46 -11.00 3.10
N GLN A 144 0.34 -10.28 3.11
CA GLN A 144 0.01 -9.34 2.05
C GLN A 144 0.99 -8.18 1.95
N PHE A 145 1.46 -7.67 3.09
CA PHE A 145 2.51 -6.66 3.13
C PHE A 145 3.82 -7.19 2.52
N LEU A 146 4.22 -8.41 2.87
CA LEU A 146 5.41 -9.03 2.29
C LEU A 146 5.29 -9.21 0.76
N GLU A 147 4.14 -9.69 0.29
CA GLU A 147 3.86 -9.82 -1.14
C GLU A 147 4.00 -8.49 -1.87
N LEU A 148 3.38 -7.43 -1.36
CA LEU A 148 3.44 -6.09 -1.95
C LEU A 148 4.85 -5.50 -1.89
N SER A 149 5.62 -5.77 -0.83
CA SER A 149 7.03 -5.40 -0.75
C SER A 149 7.83 -6.09 -1.86
N LEU A 150 7.59 -7.38 -2.14
CA LEU A 150 8.25 -8.08 -3.24
C LEU A 150 7.86 -7.49 -4.60
N ILE A 151 6.57 -7.22 -4.81
CA ILE A 151 6.08 -6.60 -6.06
C ILE A 151 6.74 -5.24 -6.29
N THR A 152 6.90 -4.41 -5.26
CA THR A 152 7.62 -3.13 -5.40
C THR A 152 9.10 -3.29 -5.67
N ALA A 153 9.76 -4.30 -5.09
CA ALA A 153 11.16 -4.60 -5.40
C ALA A 153 11.32 -4.98 -6.89
N ILE A 154 10.42 -5.83 -7.41
CA ILE A 154 10.39 -6.21 -8.82
C ILE A 154 10.10 -4.98 -9.69
N ALA A 155 9.10 -4.17 -9.36
CA ALA A 155 8.76 -2.96 -10.11
C ALA A 155 9.92 -1.96 -10.18
N LEU A 156 10.72 -1.83 -9.12
CA LEU A 156 11.93 -0.99 -9.10
C LEU A 156 13.09 -1.56 -9.91
N LEU A 157 13.16 -2.88 -10.09
CA LEU A 157 14.22 -3.51 -10.89
C LEU A 157 13.95 -3.39 -12.40
N PHE A 158 12.68 -3.44 -12.79
CA PHE A 158 12.27 -3.46 -14.20
C PHE A 158 11.82 -2.11 -14.76
N GLY A 159 11.53 -1.13 -13.92
CA GLY A 159 11.15 0.22 -14.35
C GLY A 159 12.26 1.23 -14.13
#